data_AF-A0A923URP9-F1
#
_entry.id   AF-A0A923URP9-F1
#
_cell.length_a   1.000
_cell.length_b   1.000
_cell.length_c   1.000
_cell.angle_alpha   90.00
_cell.angle_beta   90.00
_cell.angle_gamma   90.00
#
_symmetry.space_group_name_H-M   'P 1'
#
loop_
_entity.id
_entity.type
_entity.pdbx_description
1 polymer ?
#
loop_
_entity_poly.entity_id
_entity_poly.type
_entity_poly.pdbx_seq_one_letter_code
_entity_poly.pdbx_strand_id
1 'polypeptide(L)'
;MKNTLHILLLSLFCTIANAQQREREVISTSAGVSTNALVSYTIGEAVIGLGAMEGTTLTQGFEQPSLLELARSNKFNFKLDTIATSCNGINDGIAFVTPYNLTGTYKVLWYNESTKDTIYNLAPNTYSVIVTSYGADTNTITKKFTILKGEKECEVDEHNVITPNGDNKNDIFYIKGIELYKDNQVYIYNRWGGLEWEGKNYDNTSVVFTGINTKGGEIPSGTYFYKISYTDLRGQTRTIKNWLELIR
;
A
#
# COMPACT_ATOMS: atom_id res chain seq x y z
N MET A 1 81.85 27.65 3.97
CA MET A 1 81.39 26.94 2.75
C MET A 1 79.92 26.60 2.94
N LYS A 2 79.04 27.25 2.17
CA LYS A 2 77.58 27.12 2.23
C LYS A 2 77.17 25.87 1.42
N ASN A 3 76.49 24.91 2.04
CA ASN A 3 75.78 23.86 1.32
C ASN A 3 74.27 24.15 1.38
N THR A 4 73.77 24.75 0.32
CA THR A 4 72.34 24.96 0.05
C THR A 4 71.71 23.65 -0.44
N LEU A 5 70.80 23.09 0.36
CA LEU A 5 69.94 21.96 -0.01
C LEU A 5 68.75 22.52 -0.80
N HIS A 6 68.63 22.19 -2.08
CA HIS A 6 67.47 22.54 -2.91
C HIS A 6 66.42 21.43 -2.82
N ILE A 7 65.26 21.78 -2.26
CA ILE A 7 64.07 20.93 -2.24
C ILE A 7 63.34 21.13 -3.58
N LEU A 8 63.31 20.10 -4.41
CA LEU A 8 62.57 20.09 -5.67
C LEU A 8 61.09 19.81 -5.36
N LEU A 9 60.24 20.83 -5.46
CA LEU A 9 58.80 20.73 -5.27
C LEU A 9 58.17 20.22 -6.58
N LEU A 10 57.76 18.94 -6.63
CA LEU A 10 57.07 18.36 -7.77
C LEU A 10 55.58 18.74 -7.70
N SER A 11 55.14 19.70 -8.51
CA SER A 11 53.74 20.10 -8.61
C SER A 11 52.96 19.10 -9.47
N LEU A 12 52.07 18.34 -8.82
CA LEU A 12 51.13 17.44 -9.47
C LEU A 12 49.96 18.26 -10.04
N PHE A 13 50.02 18.63 -11.32
CA PHE A 13 48.86 19.17 -12.03
C PHE A 13 47.91 18.02 -12.38
N CYS A 14 46.84 17.87 -11.59
CA CYS A 14 45.71 17.00 -11.94
C CYS A 14 44.82 17.76 -12.93
N THR A 15 44.86 17.40 -14.21
CA THR A 15 43.90 17.87 -15.20
C THR A 15 42.61 17.09 -15.06
N ILE A 16 41.51 17.78 -14.77
CA ILE A 16 40.18 17.20 -14.80
C ILE A 16 39.84 16.91 -16.27
N ALA A 17 39.89 15.64 -16.66
CA ALA A 17 39.37 15.20 -17.94
C ALA A 17 37.85 15.20 -17.87
N ASN A 18 37.22 16.23 -18.45
CA ASN A 18 35.79 16.19 -18.74
C ASN A 18 35.58 15.24 -19.92
N ALA A 19 35.15 14.01 -19.65
CA ALA A 19 34.65 13.11 -20.68
C ALA A 19 33.32 13.68 -21.20
N GLN A 20 33.35 14.24 -22.41
CA GLN A 20 32.14 14.68 -23.09
C GLN A 20 31.41 13.44 -23.63
N GLN A 21 30.29 13.07 -23.00
CA GLN A 21 29.39 12.06 -23.55
C GLN A 21 28.44 12.75 -24.53
N ARG A 22 28.69 12.60 -25.84
CA ARG A 22 27.71 12.99 -26.87
C ARG A 22 26.52 12.05 -26.79
N GLU A 23 25.31 12.60 -26.86
CA GLU A 23 24.10 11.83 -27.11
C GLU A 23 24.17 11.22 -28.52
N ARG A 24 23.77 9.95 -28.65
CA ARG A 24 23.78 9.23 -29.92
C ARG A 24 22.58 9.65 -30.76
N GLU A 25 22.84 9.98 -32.01
CA GLU A 25 21.82 10.35 -32.99
C GLU A 25 21.49 9.12 -33.84
N VAL A 26 20.23 8.67 -33.83
CA VAL A 26 19.75 7.59 -34.70
C VAL A 26 19.41 8.18 -36.05
N ILE A 27 20.26 7.97 -37.05
CA ILE A 27 19.97 8.38 -38.42
C ILE A 27 19.11 7.30 -39.07
N SER A 28 17.80 7.47 -39.06
CA SER A 28 16.93 6.63 -39.90
C SER A 28 17.11 7.04 -41.36
N THR A 29 17.34 6.07 -42.26
CA THR A 29 17.38 6.29 -43.72
C THR A 29 16.30 5.45 -44.38
N SER A 30 15.51 6.06 -45.28
CA SER A 30 14.57 5.35 -46.15
C SER A 30 15.13 5.27 -47.56
N ALA A 31 15.19 4.06 -48.14
CA ALA A 31 15.62 3.83 -49.52
C ALA A 31 14.63 2.88 -50.22
N GLY A 32 14.18 3.26 -51.42
CA GLY A 32 13.36 2.40 -52.28
C GLY A 32 14.23 1.52 -53.17
N VAL A 33 13.90 0.23 -53.31
CA VAL A 33 14.70 -0.74 -54.07
C VAL A 33 14.02 -1.10 -55.39
N SER A 34 14.72 -0.94 -56.50
CA SER A 34 14.35 -1.50 -57.81
C SER A 34 15.34 -2.60 -58.20
N THR A 35 14.95 -3.85 -57.95
CA THR A 35 15.52 -5.12 -58.43
C THR A 35 16.86 -5.61 -57.84
N ASN A 36 16.85 -6.88 -57.42
CA ASN A 36 17.94 -7.77 -56.95
C ASN A 36 18.68 -7.40 -55.65
N ALA A 37 18.03 -7.64 -54.50
CA ALA A 37 18.64 -7.66 -53.17
C ALA A 37 18.81 -9.10 -52.67
N LEU A 38 19.97 -9.43 -52.10
CA LEU A 38 20.20 -10.67 -51.36
C LEU A 38 20.06 -10.39 -49.86
N VAL A 39 19.21 -11.18 -49.20
CA VAL A 39 18.98 -11.11 -47.76
C VAL A 39 19.56 -12.36 -47.12
N SER A 40 20.55 -12.17 -46.25
CA SER A 40 21.20 -13.25 -45.49
C SER A 40 20.99 -12.97 -44.00
N TYR A 41 20.62 -14.00 -43.24
CA TYR A 41 20.48 -13.90 -41.78
C TYR A 41 21.22 -15.05 -41.10
N THR A 42 21.93 -14.73 -40.03
CA THR A 42 22.31 -15.69 -38.97
C THR A 42 21.55 -15.31 -37.71
N ILE A 43 21.49 -16.21 -36.71
CA ILE A 43 20.72 -15.96 -35.48
C ILE A 43 21.21 -14.66 -34.83
N GLY A 44 20.45 -13.58 -34.99
CA GLY A 44 20.68 -12.28 -34.36
C GLY A 44 21.00 -11.10 -35.30
N GLU A 45 21.26 -11.31 -36.59
CA GLU A 45 21.63 -10.19 -37.48
C GLU A 45 21.08 -10.38 -38.90
N ALA A 46 20.36 -9.38 -39.41
CA ALA A 46 19.88 -9.35 -40.79
C ALA A 46 20.76 -8.41 -41.61
N VAL A 47 21.39 -8.95 -42.66
CA VAL A 47 22.26 -8.21 -43.57
C VAL A 47 21.60 -8.13 -44.93
N ILE A 48 21.52 -6.91 -45.48
CA ILE A 48 20.98 -6.67 -46.83
C ILE A 48 22.14 -6.17 -47.71
N GLY A 49 22.43 -6.94 -48.77
CA GLY A 49 23.43 -6.59 -49.79
C GLY A 49 22.79 -6.37 -51.15
N LEU A 50 23.20 -5.32 -51.87
CA LEU A 50 22.79 -5.08 -53.25
C LEU A 50 23.75 -5.79 -54.22
N GLY A 51 23.20 -6.54 -55.17
CA GLY A 51 23.96 -7.45 -56.04
C GLY A 51 24.72 -6.80 -57.21
N ALA A 52 24.77 -5.47 -57.29
CA ALA A 52 25.55 -4.77 -58.30
C ALA A 52 26.11 -3.47 -57.70
N MET A 53 27.41 -3.27 -57.88
CA MET A 53 28.27 -2.20 -57.35
C MET A 53 28.93 -2.53 -56.00
N GLU A 54 30.26 -2.45 -56.02
CA GLU A 54 31.16 -2.80 -54.93
C GLU A 54 30.80 -2.07 -53.61
N GLY A 55 30.69 -2.85 -52.54
CA GLY A 55 31.26 -2.44 -51.25
C GLY A 55 30.34 -1.84 -50.19
N THR A 56 29.02 -1.78 -50.37
CA THR A 56 28.14 -1.26 -49.30
C THR A 56 27.30 -2.37 -48.67
N THR A 57 27.71 -2.79 -47.45
CA THR A 57 26.94 -3.70 -46.61
C THR A 57 26.16 -2.88 -45.58
N LEU A 58 24.84 -3.03 -45.54
CA LEU A 58 24.00 -2.40 -44.52
C LEU A 58 23.66 -3.43 -43.44
N THR A 59 24.15 -3.20 -42.22
CA THR A 59 23.74 -3.97 -41.04
C THR A 59 22.83 -3.09 -40.18
N GLN A 60 21.67 -3.61 -39.77
CA GLN A 60 20.95 -3.02 -38.64
C GLN A 60 21.61 -3.55 -37.37
N GLY A 61 22.47 -2.74 -36.75
CA GLY A 61 23.01 -3.06 -35.44
C GLY A 61 21.89 -3.14 -34.41
N PHE A 62 21.77 -4.25 -33.69
CA PHE A 62 21.00 -4.27 -32.45
C PHE A 62 21.76 -3.47 -31.39
N GLU A 63 21.12 -2.47 -30.79
CA GLU A 63 21.65 -1.86 -29.57
C GLU A 63 21.66 -2.91 -28.45
N GLN A 64 22.86 -3.32 -28.04
CA GLN A 64 23.02 -4.05 -26.79
C GLN A 64 22.87 -3.05 -25.62
N PRO A 65 22.10 -3.38 -24.57
CA PRO A 65 22.02 -2.54 -23.38
C PRO A 65 23.42 -2.32 -22.81
N SER A 66 23.72 -1.08 -22.42
CA SER A 66 25.01 -0.75 -21.84
C SER A 66 25.26 -1.56 -20.55
N LEU A 67 26.52 -1.89 -20.25
CA LEU A 67 26.88 -2.56 -18.99
C LEU A 67 26.40 -1.76 -17.75
N LEU A 68 26.26 -0.44 -17.90
CA LEU A 68 25.72 0.47 -16.90
C LEU A 68 24.21 0.30 -16.69
N GLU A 69 23.44 0.04 -17.76
CA GLU A 69 22.02 -0.34 -17.71
C GLU A 69 21.84 -1.65 -16.93
N LEU A 70 22.68 -2.64 -17.24
CA LEU A 70 22.64 -3.97 -16.61
C LEU A 70 23.05 -3.90 -15.13
N ALA A 71 24.02 -3.07 -14.79
CA ALA A 71 24.43 -2.83 -13.40
C ALA A 71 23.33 -2.11 -12.59
N ARG A 72 22.56 -1.19 -13.19
CA ARG A 72 21.38 -0.58 -12.54
C ARG A 72 20.29 -1.61 -12.21
N SER A 73 20.13 -2.63 -13.05
CA SER A 73 19.13 -3.71 -12.84
C SER A 73 19.45 -4.62 -11.65
N ASN A 74 20.72 -4.72 -11.23
CA ASN A 74 21.16 -5.59 -10.13
C ASN A 74 21.31 -4.86 -8.79
N LYS A 75 20.91 -3.59 -8.69
CA LYS A 75 20.95 -2.86 -7.42
C LYS A 75 19.83 -3.33 -6.50
N PHE A 76 20.13 -3.40 -5.20
CA PHE A 76 19.13 -3.63 -4.15
C PHE A 76 17.94 -2.68 -4.32
N ASN A 77 16.74 -3.23 -4.23
CA ASN A 77 15.49 -2.47 -4.25
C ASN A 77 14.39 -3.31 -3.58
N PHE A 78 13.18 -2.77 -3.45
CA PHE A 78 12.06 -3.48 -2.86
C PHE A 78 10.73 -3.14 -3.52
N LYS A 79 9.83 -4.12 -3.60
CA LYS A 79 8.44 -3.91 -3.95
C LYS A 79 7.68 -3.44 -2.71
N LEU A 80 6.76 -2.52 -2.91
CA LEU A 80 5.88 -2.00 -1.86
C LEU A 80 4.46 -2.16 -2.36
N ASP A 81 3.72 -3.04 -1.71
CA ASP A 81 2.33 -3.33 -2.01
C ASP A 81 1.46 -2.85 -0.85
N THR A 82 0.24 -2.42 -1.19
CA THR A 82 -0.71 -1.89 -0.23
C THR A 82 -2.07 -2.54 -0.41
N ILE A 83 -2.79 -2.67 0.69
CA ILE A 83 -4.21 -3.03 0.72
C ILE A 83 -4.94 -1.82 1.29
N ALA A 84 -5.92 -1.33 0.54
CA ALA A 84 -6.81 -0.27 0.97
C ALA A 84 -7.57 -0.67 2.24
N THR A 85 -8.16 0.31 2.94
CA THR A 85 -9.01 0.00 4.09
C THR A 85 -10.24 -0.80 3.64
N SER A 86 -10.75 -1.73 4.47
CA SER A 86 -11.84 -2.63 4.08
C SER A 86 -13.12 -1.90 3.72
N CYS A 87 -13.33 -0.73 4.33
CA CYS A 87 -14.41 0.19 4.02
C CYS A 87 -14.04 1.62 4.45
N ASN A 88 -14.85 2.58 4.03
CA ASN A 88 -14.65 3.98 4.32
C ASN A 88 -14.86 4.27 5.81
N GLY A 89 -13.86 4.86 6.47
CA GLY A 89 -13.91 5.22 7.89
C GLY A 89 -13.16 4.27 8.82
N ILE A 90 -12.77 3.06 8.37
CA ILE A 90 -11.91 2.16 9.15
C ILE A 90 -10.43 2.40 8.84
N ASN A 91 -9.59 2.18 9.85
CA ASN A 91 -8.13 2.27 9.77
C ASN A 91 -7.51 0.87 9.83
N ASP A 92 -7.81 0.01 8.86
CA ASP A 92 -7.33 -1.38 8.77
C ASP A 92 -6.47 -1.62 7.51
N GLY A 93 -6.02 -0.54 6.87
CA GLY A 93 -5.15 -0.61 5.70
C GLY A 93 -3.83 -1.30 6.02
N ILE A 94 -3.25 -1.95 5.02
CA ILE A 94 -2.05 -2.76 5.16
C ILE A 94 -1.01 -2.30 4.14
N ALA A 95 0.26 -2.27 4.55
CA ALA A 95 1.37 -2.14 3.63
C ALA A 95 2.43 -3.18 3.96
N PHE A 96 3.05 -3.77 2.94
CA PHE A 96 4.13 -4.72 3.12
C PHE A 96 5.20 -4.55 2.07
N VAL A 97 6.43 -4.86 2.47
CA VAL A 97 7.61 -4.76 1.62
C VAL A 97 8.09 -6.13 1.18
N THR A 98 8.55 -6.23 -0.05
CA THR A 98 9.20 -7.44 -0.59
C THR A 98 10.51 -7.03 -1.24
N PRO A 99 11.64 -7.11 -0.51
CA PRO A 99 12.93 -6.76 -1.06
C PRO A 99 13.43 -7.75 -2.11
N TYR A 100 14.15 -7.26 -3.12
CA TYR A 100 14.73 -8.03 -4.21
C TYR A 100 16.14 -7.52 -4.55
N ASN A 101 16.91 -8.33 -5.28
CA ASN A 101 18.35 -8.12 -5.48
C ASN A 101 19.11 -7.96 -4.14
N LEU A 102 18.72 -8.75 -3.15
CA LEU A 102 19.36 -8.79 -1.83
C LEU A 102 20.59 -9.70 -1.87
N THR A 103 21.71 -9.21 -1.36
CA THR A 103 22.95 -9.99 -1.17
C THR A 103 23.22 -10.35 0.30
N GLY A 104 22.38 -9.86 1.21
CA GLY A 104 22.50 -10.08 2.66
C GLY A 104 21.18 -9.84 3.39
N THR A 105 21.24 -9.35 4.63
CA THR A 105 20.04 -9.08 5.44
C THR A 105 19.45 -7.71 5.13
N TYR A 106 18.24 -7.45 5.61
CA TYR A 106 17.63 -6.13 5.52
C TYR A 106 16.88 -5.79 6.81
N LYS A 107 16.62 -4.49 6.99
CA LYS A 107 15.81 -3.95 8.08
C LYS A 107 14.81 -2.97 7.52
N VAL A 108 13.57 -3.09 7.97
CA VAL A 108 12.47 -2.17 7.66
C VAL A 108 12.31 -1.20 8.83
N LEU A 109 11.93 0.04 8.53
CA LEU A 109 11.52 1.03 9.51
C LEU A 109 10.30 1.78 8.98
N TRP A 110 9.17 1.59 9.66
CA TRP A 110 7.93 2.32 9.41
C TRP A 110 7.84 3.59 10.27
N TYR A 111 6.84 4.44 10.00
CA TYR A 111 6.62 5.69 10.75
C TYR A 111 6.33 5.49 12.25
N ASN A 112 5.84 4.30 12.64
CA ASN A 112 5.56 3.93 14.03
C ASN A 112 6.69 3.12 14.68
N GLU A 113 7.90 3.21 14.11
CA GLU A 113 9.10 2.50 14.57
C GLU A 113 9.03 0.96 14.46
N SER A 114 7.97 0.42 13.87
CA SER A 114 7.88 -1.01 13.58
C SER A 114 9.00 -1.43 12.63
N THR A 115 9.54 -2.63 12.88
CA THR A 115 10.61 -3.25 12.07
C THR A 115 10.15 -4.50 11.32
N LYS A 116 8.87 -4.87 11.43
CA LYS A 116 8.27 -6.00 10.70
C LYS A 116 8.13 -5.66 9.22
N ASP A 117 8.09 -6.67 8.36
CA ASP A 117 7.92 -6.46 6.91
C ASP A 117 6.52 -5.98 6.50
N THR A 118 5.56 -6.13 7.41
CA THR A 118 4.17 -5.70 7.23
C THR A 118 3.78 -4.76 8.36
N ILE A 119 3.09 -3.68 7.99
CA ILE A 119 2.41 -2.78 8.90
C ILE A 119 0.89 -2.87 8.69
N TYR A 120 0.16 -2.91 9.79
CA TYR A 120 -1.29 -3.06 9.84
C TYR A 120 -1.92 -1.81 10.46
N ASN A 121 -3.24 -1.74 10.37
CA ASN A 121 -4.05 -0.70 11.00
C ASN A 121 -3.73 0.72 10.52
N LEU A 122 -3.43 0.86 9.23
CA LEU A 122 -3.17 2.17 8.63
C LEU A 122 -4.47 2.86 8.26
N ALA A 123 -4.57 4.14 8.63
CA ALA A 123 -5.62 5.02 8.15
C ALA A 123 -5.37 5.40 6.68
N PRO A 124 -6.39 5.84 5.91
CA PRO A 124 -6.18 6.38 4.57
C PRO A 124 -5.31 7.65 4.63
N ASN A 125 -4.05 7.52 4.24
CA ASN A 125 -3.08 8.62 4.19
C ASN A 125 -1.88 8.23 3.34
N THR A 126 -0.97 9.19 3.13
CA THR A 126 0.35 8.95 2.55
C THR A 126 1.38 8.75 3.65
N TYR A 127 2.09 7.63 3.57
CA TYR A 127 3.14 7.23 4.50
C TYR A 127 4.47 7.06 3.77
N SER A 128 5.52 6.87 4.55
CA SER A 128 6.84 6.49 4.05
C SER A 128 7.38 5.28 4.80
N VAL A 129 8.14 4.46 4.09
CA VAL A 129 8.91 3.35 4.65
C VAL A 129 10.37 3.49 4.24
N ILE A 130 11.25 3.18 5.19
CA ILE A 130 12.68 3.11 4.97
C ILE A 130 13.09 1.65 5.03
N VAL A 131 13.79 1.17 4.00
CA VAL A 131 14.37 -0.17 3.98
C VAL A 131 15.87 -0.05 3.78
N THR A 132 16.62 -0.65 4.69
CA THR A 132 18.08 -0.70 4.67
C THR A 132 18.55 -2.12 4.44
N SER A 133 19.33 -2.36 3.38
CA SER A 133 20.00 -3.64 3.14
C SER A 133 21.42 -3.63 3.71
N TYR A 134 21.84 -4.75 4.29
CA TYR A 134 23.19 -5.00 4.76
C TYR A 134 23.77 -6.19 3.97
N GLY A 135 24.60 -5.88 2.97
CA GLY A 135 25.29 -6.87 2.14
C GLY A 135 26.73 -6.43 1.91
N ALA A 136 27.24 -6.61 0.68
CA ALA A 136 28.54 -6.06 0.29
C ALA A 136 28.60 -4.53 0.47
N ASP A 137 27.48 -3.85 0.21
CA ASP A 137 27.27 -2.44 0.48
C ASP A 137 26.05 -2.23 1.38
N THR A 138 26.06 -1.17 2.18
CA THR A 138 24.85 -0.72 2.89
C THR A 138 24.08 0.24 2.00
N ASN A 139 22.84 -0.12 1.66
CA ASN A 139 21.96 0.73 0.86
C ASN A 139 20.69 1.03 1.65
N THR A 140 20.29 2.30 1.70
CA THR A 140 19.05 2.73 2.32
C THR A 140 18.16 3.36 1.25
N ILE A 141 16.95 2.84 1.13
CA ILE A 141 15.95 3.32 0.17
C ILE A 141 14.70 3.73 0.94
N THR A 142 14.21 4.94 0.66
CA THR A 142 12.95 5.44 1.19
C THR A 142 11.92 5.46 0.07
N LYS A 143 10.74 4.90 0.31
CA LYS A 143 9.60 5.01 -0.61
C LYS A 143 8.39 5.58 0.11
N LYS A 144 7.61 6.37 -0.63
CA LYS A 144 6.29 6.83 -0.21
C LYS A 144 5.23 5.92 -0.80
N PHE A 145 4.14 5.75 -0.07
CA PHE A 145 2.96 5.00 -0.51
C PHE A 145 1.71 5.62 0.06
N THR A 146 0.57 5.33 -0.55
CA THR A 146 -0.73 5.81 -0.10
C THR A 146 -1.62 4.63 0.21
N ILE A 147 -2.26 4.67 1.38
CA ILE A 147 -3.37 3.80 1.71
C ILE A 147 -4.63 4.49 1.22
N LEU A 148 -5.33 3.82 0.30
CA LEU A 148 -6.60 4.29 -0.20
C LEU A 148 -7.70 3.97 0.81
N LYS A 149 -8.72 4.83 0.86
CA LYS A 149 -9.96 4.53 1.57
C LYS A 149 -10.71 3.42 0.84
N GLY A 150 -11.39 2.56 1.58
CA GLY A 150 -12.30 1.57 1.02
C GLY A 150 -13.40 2.22 0.18
N GLU A 151 -13.75 1.57 -0.93
CA GLU A 151 -14.72 2.09 -1.89
C GLU A 151 -16.17 2.02 -1.37
N LYS A 152 -16.45 1.03 -0.52
CA LYS A 152 -17.75 0.86 0.13
C LYS A 152 -17.79 1.52 1.50
N GLU A 153 -18.96 1.96 1.91
CA GLU A 153 -19.21 2.34 3.31
C GLU A 153 -19.20 1.11 4.20
N CYS A 154 -18.78 1.29 5.46
CA CYS A 154 -18.83 0.22 6.43
C CYS A 154 -20.28 -0.11 6.74
N GLU A 155 -20.60 -1.39 6.67
CA GLU A 155 -21.94 -1.84 7.01
C GLU A 155 -22.07 -1.89 8.53
N VAL A 156 -23.19 -1.35 9.04
CA VAL A 156 -23.61 -1.56 10.42
C VAL A 156 -24.35 -2.89 10.43
N ASP A 157 -23.77 -3.86 11.12
CA ASP A 157 -24.25 -5.25 11.12
C ASP A 157 -24.51 -5.71 12.56
N GLU A 158 -25.74 -6.09 12.84
CA GLU A 158 -26.19 -6.41 14.18
C GLU A 158 -26.60 -7.87 14.36
N HIS A 159 -26.31 -8.42 15.54
CA HIS A 159 -26.71 -9.77 15.90
C HIS A 159 -27.99 -9.71 16.75
N ASN A 160 -29.03 -10.38 16.27
CA ASN A 160 -30.37 -10.31 16.84
C ASN A 160 -30.63 -11.27 18.02
N VAL A 161 -29.59 -11.84 18.64
CA VAL A 161 -29.73 -12.72 19.81
C VAL A 161 -28.69 -12.33 20.85
N ILE A 162 -29.13 -12.16 22.10
CA ILE A 162 -28.26 -11.95 23.25
C ILE A 162 -28.58 -12.92 24.37
N THR A 163 -27.55 -13.32 25.10
CA THR A 163 -27.61 -14.20 26.27
C THR A 163 -26.98 -13.55 27.49
N PRO A 164 -27.56 -12.47 28.06
CA PRO A 164 -27.00 -11.76 29.21
C PRO A 164 -27.04 -12.59 30.49
N ASN A 165 -26.10 -13.53 30.61
CA ASN A 165 -25.94 -14.49 31.71
C ASN A 165 -24.57 -14.38 32.41
N GLY A 166 -23.68 -13.51 31.91
CA GLY A 166 -22.38 -13.21 32.51
C GLY A 166 -21.27 -14.20 32.16
N ASP A 167 -21.44 -15.04 31.14
CA ASP A 167 -20.41 -15.97 30.67
C ASP A 167 -19.41 -15.36 29.66
N ASN A 168 -19.56 -14.06 29.38
CA ASN A 168 -18.85 -13.26 28.38
C ASN A 168 -19.13 -13.65 26.93
N LYS A 169 -20.20 -14.38 26.64
CA LYS A 169 -20.63 -14.75 25.29
C LYS A 169 -22.02 -14.21 25.00
N ASN A 170 -22.11 -13.34 24.00
CA ASN A 170 -23.35 -12.68 23.59
C ASN A 170 -24.10 -11.98 24.74
N ASP A 171 -23.39 -11.57 25.79
CA ASP A 171 -23.98 -10.86 26.95
C ASP A 171 -24.51 -9.46 26.60
N ILE A 172 -24.05 -8.91 25.47
CA ILE A 172 -24.34 -7.56 25.02
C ILE A 172 -24.98 -7.59 23.64
N PHE A 173 -25.80 -6.59 23.34
CA PHE A 173 -26.26 -6.36 21.97
C PHE A 173 -25.12 -5.75 21.15
N TYR A 174 -24.29 -6.61 20.59
CA TYR A 174 -23.14 -6.20 19.80
C TYR A 174 -23.57 -5.77 18.39
N ILE A 175 -23.21 -4.55 18.00
CA ILE A 175 -23.48 -3.96 16.69
C ILE A 175 -22.14 -3.63 16.04
N LYS A 176 -21.75 -4.41 15.03
CA LYS A 176 -20.47 -4.26 14.34
C LYS A 176 -20.45 -2.96 13.52
N GLY A 177 -19.37 -2.19 13.64
CA GLY A 177 -19.13 -0.98 12.83
C GLY A 177 -19.88 0.27 13.29
N ILE A 178 -20.69 0.19 14.35
CA ILE A 178 -21.46 1.33 14.88
C ILE A 178 -20.55 2.43 15.44
N GLU A 179 -19.37 2.05 15.95
CA GLU A 179 -18.35 2.93 16.55
C GLU A 179 -17.77 3.96 15.56
N LEU A 180 -17.92 3.71 14.26
CA LEU A 180 -17.49 4.63 13.20
C LEU A 180 -18.42 5.83 13.08
N TYR A 181 -19.65 5.70 13.56
CA TYR A 181 -20.70 6.71 13.44
C TYR A 181 -20.93 7.34 14.81
N LYS A 182 -20.15 8.37 15.12
CA LYS A 182 -20.17 9.01 16.46
C LYS A 182 -21.53 9.60 16.85
N ASP A 183 -22.33 10.02 15.88
CA ASP A 183 -23.71 10.45 16.08
C ASP A 183 -24.65 9.30 15.74
N ASN A 184 -24.67 8.31 16.63
CA ASN A 184 -25.57 7.17 16.55
C ASN A 184 -26.46 7.09 17.80
N GLN A 185 -27.60 6.43 17.63
CA GLN A 185 -28.60 6.26 18.66
C GLN A 185 -29.28 4.91 18.51
N VAL A 186 -29.31 4.15 19.59
CA VAL A 186 -29.94 2.84 19.67
C VAL A 186 -31.11 2.92 20.63
N TYR A 187 -32.23 2.30 20.23
CA TYR A 187 -33.43 2.16 21.04
C TYR A 187 -33.86 0.69 21.09
N ILE A 188 -34.27 0.21 22.26
CA ILE A 188 -34.85 -1.12 22.47
C ILE A 188 -36.28 -0.94 23.00
N TYR A 189 -37.22 -1.60 22.37
CA TYR A 189 -38.64 -1.56 22.66
C TYR A 189 -39.15 -2.97 23.01
N ASN A 190 -40.08 -3.05 23.96
CA ASN A 190 -40.82 -4.27 24.21
C ASN A 190 -41.86 -4.55 23.11
N ARG A 191 -42.52 -5.71 23.19
CA ARG A 191 -43.53 -6.15 22.21
C ARG A 191 -44.72 -5.20 22.06
N TRP A 192 -44.99 -4.36 23.04
CA TRP A 192 -46.10 -3.39 23.03
C TRP A 192 -45.67 -1.99 22.57
N GLY A 193 -44.42 -1.83 22.11
CA GLY A 193 -43.87 -0.55 21.68
C GLY A 193 -43.40 0.36 22.82
N GLY A 194 -43.39 -0.13 24.07
CA GLY A 194 -42.82 0.58 25.20
C GLY A 194 -41.30 0.62 25.11
N LEU A 195 -40.70 1.78 25.34
CA LEU A 195 -39.24 1.95 25.36
C LEU A 195 -38.66 1.32 26.64
N GLU A 196 -37.80 0.32 26.46
CA GLU A 196 -37.07 -0.32 27.55
C GLU A 196 -35.69 0.29 27.72
N TRP A 197 -35.01 0.60 26.62
CA TRP A 197 -33.66 1.12 26.68
C TRP A 197 -33.37 2.11 25.55
N GLU A 198 -32.56 3.12 25.83
CA GLU A 198 -32.00 4.01 24.82
C GLU A 198 -30.56 4.39 25.15
N GLY A 199 -29.73 4.52 24.11
CA GLY A 199 -28.33 4.93 24.23
C GLY A 199 -27.89 5.81 23.08
N LYS A 200 -27.24 6.93 23.43
CA LYS A 200 -26.57 7.85 22.51
C LYS A 200 -25.10 7.50 22.40
N ASN A 201 -24.56 7.57 21.19
CA ASN A 201 -23.16 7.26 20.90
C ASN A 201 -22.83 5.82 21.34
N TYR A 202 -23.66 4.86 20.93
CA TYR A 202 -23.45 3.44 21.17
C TYR A 202 -22.08 3.01 20.64
N ASP A 203 -21.30 2.30 21.45
CA ASP A 203 -19.89 2.00 21.18
C ASP A 203 -19.49 0.56 21.55
N ASN A 204 -20.48 -0.31 21.82
CA ASN A 204 -20.30 -1.70 22.27
C ASN A 204 -19.49 -1.85 23.57
N THR A 205 -19.19 -0.76 24.29
CA THR A 205 -18.34 -0.79 25.48
C THR A 205 -18.94 0.05 26.60
N SER A 206 -18.81 1.38 26.54
CA SER A 206 -19.29 2.29 27.57
C SER A 206 -20.80 2.55 27.48
N VAL A 207 -21.33 2.64 26.27
CA VAL A 207 -22.76 2.76 25.97
C VAL A 207 -23.18 1.50 25.23
N VAL A 208 -23.75 0.56 25.98
CA VAL A 208 -24.07 -0.77 25.51
C VAL A 208 -25.32 -1.30 26.20
N PHE A 209 -26.15 -2.03 25.47
CA PHE A 209 -27.30 -2.71 26.02
C PHE A 209 -26.94 -4.13 26.47
N THR A 210 -27.21 -4.44 27.73
CA THR A 210 -26.84 -5.69 28.40
C THR A 210 -28.05 -6.48 28.94
N GLY A 211 -29.26 -6.18 28.43
CA GLY A 211 -30.50 -6.74 28.99
C GLY A 211 -31.03 -6.02 30.24
N ILE A 212 -30.48 -4.84 30.54
CA ILE A 212 -30.91 -3.95 31.62
C ILE A 212 -31.56 -2.71 30.99
N ASN A 213 -32.76 -2.35 31.44
CA ASN A 213 -33.49 -1.16 30.96
C ASN A 213 -32.84 0.15 31.44
N THR A 214 -33.27 1.28 30.90
CA THR A 214 -32.76 2.62 31.30
C THR A 214 -32.94 2.93 32.80
N LYS A 215 -33.84 2.22 33.49
CA LYS A 215 -34.09 2.38 34.93
C LYS A 215 -33.20 1.48 35.79
N GLY A 216 -32.31 0.69 35.20
CA GLY A 216 -31.43 -0.25 35.89
C GLY A 216 -32.07 -1.59 36.24
N GLY A 217 -33.29 -1.87 35.76
CA GLY A 217 -33.97 -3.15 35.97
C GLY A 217 -33.68 -4.14 34.85
N GLU A 218 -33.42 -5.39 35.21
CA GLU A 218 -33.34 -6.48 34.23
C GLU A 218 -34.70 -6.69 33.55
N ILE A 219 -34.70 -6.77 32.22
CA ILE A 219 -35.90 -7.08 31.44
C ILE A 219 -35.99 -8.59 31.20
N PRO A 220 -37.19 -9.21 31.18
CA PRO A 220 -37.35 -10.66 31.05
C PRO A 220 -36.90 -11.20 29.68
N SER A 221 -36.69 -12.51 29.60
CA SER A 221 -36.44 -13.19 28.33
C SER A 221 -37.64 -13.06 27.38
N GLY A 222 -37.35 -12.89 26.09
CA GLY A 222 -38.35 -12.79 25.04
C GLY A 222 -37.91 -11.93 23.86
N THR A 223 -38.85 -11.68 22.96
CA THR A 223 -38.62 -10.89 21.73
C THR A 223 -38.87 -9.41 21.97
N TYR A 224 -37.86 -8.62 21.68
CA TYR A 224 -37.83 -7.16 21.68
C TYR A 224 -37.67 -6.64 20.25
N PHE A 225 -37.83 -5.33 20.07
CA PHE A 225 -37.59 -4.65 18.81
C PHE A 225 -36.57 -3.55 19.01
N TYR A 226 -35.69 -3.33 18.04
CA TYR A 226 -34.76 -2.22 18.09
C TYR A 226 -34.89 -1.28 16.91
N LYS A 227 -34.43 -0.06 17.14
CA LYS A 227 -34.20 0.95 16.12
C LYS A 227 -32.80 1.50 16.32
N ILE A 228 -31.96 1.36 15.31
CA ILE A 228 -30.62 1.97 15.25
C ILE A 228 -30.71 3.13 14.26
N SER A 229 -30.28 4.31 14.67
CA SER A 229 -30.21 5.50 13.82
C SER A 229 -28.80 6.05 13.86
N TYR A 230 -28.21 6.33 12.69
CA TYR A 230 -26.87 6.89 12.61
C TYR A 230 -26.71 7.77 11.37
N THR A 231 -25.82 8.74 11.43
CA THR A 231 -25.48 9.60 10.28
C THR A 231 -24.29 9.00 9.54
N ASP A 232 -24.47 8.64 8.27
CA ASP A 232 -23.40 8.07 7.44
C ASP A 232 -22.31 9.11 7.10
N LEU A 233 -21.21 8.65 6.49
CA LEU A 233 -20.07 9.52 6.14
C LEU A 233 -20.41 10.56 5.06
N ARG A 234 -21.57 10.46 4.42
CA ARG A 234 -22.10 11.46 3.47
C ARG A 234 -23.08 12.42 4.13
N GLY A 235 -23.30 12.30 5.44
CA GLY A 235 -24.24 13.13 6.19
C GLY A 235 -25.70 12.70 6.06
N GLN A 236 -25.99 11.51 5.51
CA GLN A 236 -27.36 11.00 5.42
C GLN A 236 -27.70 10.16 6.65
N THR A 237 -28.88 10.38 7.22
CA THR A 237 -29.38 9.55 8.32
C THR A 237 -29.84 8.19 7.79
N ARG A 238 -29.25 7.13 8.34
CA ARG A 238 -29.65 5.74 8.15
C ARG A 238 -30.44 5.26 9.34
N THR A 239 -31.40 4.37 9.10
CA THR A 239 -32.20 3.76 10.16
C THR A 239 -32.36 2.28 9.89
N ILE A 240 -31.98 1.46 10.86
CA ILE A 240 -32.15 0.01 10.87
C ILE A 240 -33.23 -0.33 11.91
N LYS A 241 -34.14 -1.23 11.55
CA LYS A 241 -35.21 -1.70 12.44
C LYS A 241 -35.34 -3.21 12.31
N ASN A 242 -35.30 -3.92 13.42
CA ASN A 242 -35.50 -5.36 13.45
C ASN A 242 -35.93 -5.81 14.86
N TRP A 243 -35.96 -7.12 15.07
CA TRP A 243 -36.19 -7.75 16.37
C TRP A 243 -34.88 -8.19 17.04
N LEU A 244 -34.89 -8.26 18.37
CA LEU A 244 -33.81 -8.76 19.22
C LEU A 244 -34.41 -9.80 20.18
N GLU A 245 -33.84 -11.00 20.20
CA GLU A 245 -34.21 -12.04 21.16
C GLU A 245 -33.26 -11.99 22.36
N LEU A 246 -33.83 -11.92 23.56
CA LEU A 246 -33.11 -12.01 24.82
C LEU A 246 -33.40 -13.36 25.47
N ILE A 247 -32.34 -14.12 25.74
CA ILE A 247 -32.41 -15.44 26.37
C ILE A 247 -31.55 -15.42 27.64
N ARG A 248 -31.97 -16.09 28.72
CA ARG A 248 -31.17 -16.26 29.94
C ARG A 248 -31.28 -17.70 30.41
#